data_AF-A0A7V3P961-F1
#
_entry.id   AF-A0A7V3P961-F1
#
_cell.length_a   1.000
_cell.length_b   1.000
_cell.length_c   1.000
_cell.angle_alpha   90.00
_cell.angle_beta   90.00
_cell.angle_gamma   90.00
#
_symmetry.space_group_name_H-M   'P 1'
#
loop_
_entity.id
_entity.type
_entity.pdbx_description
1 polymer ?
#
loop_
_entity_poly.entity_id
_entity_poly.type
_entity_poly.pdbx_seq_one_letter_code
_entity_poly.pdbx_strand_id
1 'polypeptide(L)'
;MVDQLWLWSMILLLPALGLGIYAQVKVNSSFSQYSRVASARGLTGAQAARLLLDSAGLQEVDIRVAGSRLTDHYDPRTRMLTLSADVGMSNSLAALGVAAHEVGHAIQHAEGYVAFRLRGAMVP
;
A
#
# COMPACT_ATOMS: atom_id res chain seq x y z
N MET A 1 19.44 24.51 -31.75
CA MET A 1 18.22 24.70 -30.92
C MET A 1 17.74 23.37 -30.32
N VAL A 2 17.73 22.28 -31.11
CA VAL A 2 17.35 20.93 -30.65
C VAL A 2 18.33 20.39 -29.57
N ASP A 3 19.61 20.67 -29.71
CA ASP A 3 20.68 20.15 -28.84
C ASP A 3 20.62 20.73 -27.42
N GLN A 4 20.16 21.99 -27.31
CA GLN A 4 20.00 22.66 -26.02
C GLN A 4 18.78 22.15 -25.25
N LEU A 5 17.67 21.87 -25.95
CA LEU A 5 16.50 21.23 -25.34
C LEU A 5 16.81 19.82 -24.83
N TRP A 6 17.66 19.09 -25.54
CA TRP A 6 18.09 17.74 -25.15
C TRP A 6 18.89 17.74 -23.84
N LEU A 7 19.85 18.66 -23.69
CA LEU A 7 20.63 18.83 -22.45
C LEU A 7 19.75 19.16 -21.24
N TRP A 8 18.82 20.11 -21.38
CA TRP A 8 17.87 20.44 -20.30
C TRP A 8 16.99 19.24 -19.92
N SER A 9 16.54 18.47 -20.91
CA SER A 9 15.74 17.27 -20.68
C SER A 9 16.52 16.23 -19.87
N MET A 10 17.79 15.99 -20.19
CA MET A 10 18.65 15.05 -19.45
C MET A 10 18.92 15.51 -18.01
N ILE A 11 19.17 16.81 -17.81
CA ILE A 11 19.41 17.39 -16.47
C ILE A 11 18.19 17.20 -15.56
N LEU A 12 16.96 17.24 -16.09
CA LEU A 12 15.74 17.02 -15.31
C LEU A 12 15.38 15.53 -15.17
N LEU A 13 15.53 14.76 -16.24
CA LEU A 13 15.13 13.35 -16.27
C LEU A 13 16.06 12.46 -15.45
N LEU A 14 17.38 12.69 -15.49
CA LEU A 14 18.34 11.82 -14.80
C LEU A 14 18.16 11.84 -13.27
N PRO A 15 18.02 13.00 -12.60
CA PRO A 15 17.71 13.03 -11.17
C PRO A 15 16.35 12.44 -10.83
N ALA A 16 15.32 12.73 -11.64
CA ALA A 16 13.98 12.20 -11.41
C ALA A 16 13.96 10.66 -11.51
N LEU A 17 14.62 10.10 -12.54
CA LEU A 17 14.78 8.66 -12.71
C LEU A 17 15.62 8.06 -11.58
N GLY A 18 16.72 8.72 -11.19
CA GLY A 18 17.58 8.30 -10.09
C GLY A 18 16.82 8.20 -8.76
N LEU A 19 15.99 9.20 -8.45
CA LEU A 19 15.12 9.19 -7.28
C LEU A 19 14.09 8.07 -7.33
N GLY A 20 13.46 7.84 -8.50
CA GLY A 20 12.50 6.75 -8.69
C GLY A 20 13.12 5.37 -8.48
N ILE A 21 14.29 5.12 -9.08
CA ILE A 21 15.03 3.87 -8.90
C ILE A 21 15.43 3.70 -7.43
N TYR A 22 15.96 4.74 -6.79
CA TYR A 22 16.34 4.71 -5.38
C TYR A 22 15.14 4.36 -4.49
N ALA A 23 14.00 5.03 -4.69
CA ALA A 23 12.78 4.76 -3.93
C ALA A 23 12.31 3.31 -4.10
N GLN A 24 12.32 2.80 -5.34
CA GLN A 24 11.93 1.42 -5.63
C GLN A 24 12.86 0.41 -4.95
N VAL A 25 14.18 0.63 -5.01
CA VAL A 25 15.17 -0.21 -4.33
C VAL A 25 14.97 -0.17 -2.82
N LYS A 26 14.74 1.01 -2.25
CA LYS A 26 14.53 1.20 -0.81
C LYS A 26 13.28 0.45 -0.31
N VAL A 27 12.16 0.55 -1.04
CA VAL A 27 10.91 -0.16 -0.71
C VAL A 27 11.12 -1.67 -0.76
N ASN A 28 11.69 -2.18 -1.85
CA ASN A 28 11.93 -3.63 -2.02
C ASN A 28 12.89 -4.18 -0.97
N SER A 29 13.96 -3.45 -0.66
CA SER A 29 14.94 -3.83 0.36
C SER A 29 14.29 -3.86 1.75
N SER A 30 13.51 -2.83 2.10
CA SER A 30 12.82 -2.75 3.39
C SER A 30 11.79 -3.87 3.52
N PHE A 31 10.97 -4.09 2.49
CA PHE A 31 10.02 -5.20 2.47
C PHE A 31 10.73 -6.54 2.69
N SER A 32 11.79 -6.84 1.91
CA SER A 32 12.58 -8.07 2.07
C SER A 32 13.16 -8.24 3.47
N GLN A 33 13.70 -7.17 4.06
CA GLN A 33 14.25 -7.20 5.41
C GLN A 33 13.17 -7.51 6.45
N TYR A 34 12.04 -6.80 6.41
CA TYR A 34 10.99 -6.94 7.41
C TYR A 34 10.04 -8.12 7.16
N SER A 35 10.04 -8.73 5.97
CA SER A 35 9.38 -10.01 5.73
C SER A 35 10.00 -11.16 6.52
N ARG A 36 11.26 -11.02 6.95
CA ARG A 36 11.96 -12.02 7.78
C ARG A 36 11.74 -11.83 9.29
N VAL A 37 11.14 -10.71 9.70
CA VAL A 37 10.90 -10.40 11.12
C VAL A 37 9.46 -10.79 11.45
N ALA A 38 9.27 -11.78 12.31
CA ALA A 38 7.95 -12.21 12.75
C ALA A 38 7.31 -11.21 13.73
N SER A 39 5.99 -11.12 13.71
CA SER A 39 5.19 -10.38 14.68
C SER A 39 5.37 -10.96 16.07
N ALA A 40 5.62 -10.08 17.06
CA ALA A 40 5.73 -10.48 18.47
C ALA A 40 4.44 -11.14 19.00
N ARG A 41 3.28 -10.78 18.41
CA ARG A 41 1.98 -11.37 18.76
C ARG A 41 1.60 -12.57 17.89
N GLY A 42 2.44 -12.95 16.92
CA GLY A 42 2.19 -14.06 16.00
C GLY A 42 1.02 -13.85 15.02
N LEU A 43 0.41 -12.65 15.00
CA LEU A 43 -0.73 -12.34 14.13
C LEU A 43 -0.33 -12.41 12.65
N THR A 44 -1.23 -12.91 11.82
CA THR A 44 -1.10 -12.77 10.35
C THR A 44 -1.56 -11.40 9.87
N GLY A 45 -1.22 -11.02 8.64
CA GLY A 45 -1.71 -9.79 8.03
C GLY A 45 -3.25 -9.70 8.03
N ALA A 46 -3.95 -10.79 7.72
CA ALA A 46 -5.42 -10.79 7.74
C ALA A 46 -5.99 -10.61 9.16
N GLN A 47 -5.38 -11.23 10.17
CA GLN A 47 -5.79 -11.05 11.56
C GLN A 47 -5.51 -9.63 12.07
N ALA A 48 -4.37 -9.06 11.70
CA ALA A 48 -4.04 -7.68 12.00
C ALA A 48 -5.01 -6.71 11.34
N ALA A 49 -5.35 -6.93 10.06
CA ALA A 49 -6.34 -6.13 9.35
C ALA A 49 -7.71 -6.18 10.05
N ARG A 50 -8.18 -7.38 10.42
CA ARG A 50 -9.45 -7.55 11.14
C ARG A 50 -9.45 -6.79 12.46
N LEU A 51 -8.39 -6.93 13.26
CA LEU A 51 -8.25 -6.25 14.54
C LEU A 51 -8.30 -4.72 14.38
N LEU A 52 -7.61 -4.18 13.37
CA LEU A 52 -7.58 -2.74 13.11
C LEU A 52 -8.94 -2.23 12.64
N LEU A 53 -9.59 -2.92 11.71
CA LEU A 53 -10.93 -2.57 11.24
C LEU A 53 -11.96 -2.61 12.38
N ASP A 54 -11.90 -3.63 13.23
CA ASP A 54 -12.79 -3.74 14.41
C ASP A 54 -12.56 -2.61 15.39
N SER A 55 -11.30 -2.23 15.63
CA SER A 55 -10.96 -1.09 16.49
C SER A 55 -11.43 0.25 15.92
N ALA A 56 -11.61 0.34 14.59
CA ALA A 56 -12.14 1.51 13.90
C ALA A 56 -13.67 1.47 13.71
N GLY A 57 -14.36 0.43 14.19
CA GLY A 57 -15.80 0.26 14.01
C GLY A 57 -16.23 -0.10 12.59
N LEU A 58 -15.35 -0.74 11.81
CA LEU A 58 -15.56 -1.14 10.42
C LEU A 58 -15.74 -2.67 10.28
N GLN A 59 -16.65 -3.23 11.08
CA GLN A 59 -16.94 -4.68 11.07
C GLN A 59 -17.56 -5.14 9.74
N GLU A 60 -18.21 -4.24 9.01
CA GLU A 60 -18.85 -4.50 7.72
C GLU A 60 -17.86 -4.59 6.54
N VAL A 61 -16.59 -4.23 6.75
CA VAL A 61 -15.56 -4.40 5.72
C VAL A 61 -15.09 -5.85 5.70
N ASP A 62 -15.36 -6.55 4.59
CA ASP A 62 -14.95 -7.93 4.40
C ASP A 62 -13.44 -8.03 4.09
N ILE A 63 -12.80 -9.10 4.55
CA ILE A 63 -11.40 -9.41 4.24
C ILE A 63 -11.35 -10.67 3.39
N ARG A 64 -10.68 -10.57 2.25
CA ARG A 64 -10.43 -11.71 1.35
C ARG A 64 -8.93 -11.92 1.17
N VAL A 65 -8.47 -13.14 1.37
CA VAL A 65 -7.11 -13.53 0.99
C VAL A 65 -7.14 -14.10 -0.43
N ALA A 66 -6.71 -13.30 -1.40
CA ALA A 66 -6.71 -13.66 -2.83
C ALA A 66 -5.72 -12.78 -3.61
N GLY A 67 -5.42 -13.19 -4.85
CA GLY A 67 -4.57 -12.43 -5.76
C GLY A 67 -3.11 -12.89 -5.78
N SER A 68 -2.31 -12.21 -6.58
CA SER A 68 -0.87 -12.44 -6.69
C SER A 68 -0.11 -11.58 -5.68
N ARG A 69 1.20 -11.80 -5.59
CA ARG A 69 2.08 -11.03 -4.69
C ARG A 69 1.94 -9.52 -4.91
N LEU A 70 1.78 -8.76 -3.83
CA LEU A 70 1.68 -7.29 -3.81
C LEU A 70 0.44 -6.71 -4.54
N THR A 71 -0.64 -7.48 -4.69
CA THR A 71 -1.92 -6.96 -5.21
C THR A 71 -2.90 -6.57 -4.11
N ASP A 72 -2.40 -6.32 -2.91
CA ASP A 72 -3.17 -5.91 -1.73
C ASP A 72 -3.86 -4.57 -1.99
N HIS A 73 -5.16 -4.49 -1.74
CA HIS A 73 -5.94 -3.26 -1.91
C HIS A 73 -7.25 -3.28 -1.14
N TYR A 74 -7.73 -2.10 -0.74
CA TYR A 74 -9.12 -1.87 -0.35
C TYR A 74 -9.95 -1.30 -1.52
N ASP A 75 -11.13 -1.88 -1.77
CA ASP A 75 -12.11 -1.34 -2.73
C ASP A 75 -13.26 -0.61 -1.99
N PRO A 76 -13.38 0.72 -2.12
CA PRO A 76 -14.43 1.50 -1.47
C PRO A 76 -15.84 1.21 -2.03
N ARG A 77 -15.96 0.70 -3.25
CA ARG A 77 -17.26 0.43 -3.88
C ARG A 77 -17.92 -0.81 -3.31
N THR A 78 -17.11 -1.84 -3.08
CA THR A 78 -17.56 -3.13 -2.52
C THR A 78 -17.30 -3.25 -1.02
N ARG A 79 -16.56 -2.30 -0.43
CA ARG A 79 -16.09 -2.31 0.96
C ARG A 79 -15.32 -3.60 1.30
N MET A 80 -14.46 -4.01 0.38
CA MET A 80 -13.72 -5.25 0.49
C MET A 80 -12.22 -4.98 0.54
N LEU A 81 -11.56 -5.55 1.54
CA LEU A 81 -10.11 -5.53 1.69
C LEU A 81 -9.54 -6.85 1.16
N THR A 82 -8.82 -6.78 0.04
CA THR A 82 -8.16 -7.94 -0.56
C THR A 82 -6.69 -7.94 -0.16
N LEU A 83 -6.23 -9.06 0.42
CA LEU A 83 -4.82 -9.29 0.73
C LEU A 83 -4.28 -10.45 -0.09
N SER A 84 -3.08 -10.30 -0.63
CA SER A 84 -2.33 -11.39 -1.25
C SER A 84 -2.00 -12.48 -0.22
N ALA A 85 -1.79 -13.71 -0.67
CA ALA A 85 -1.43 -14.80 0.23
C ALA A 85 -0.14 -14.50 1.04
N ASP A 86 0.85 -13.86 0.40
CA ASP A 86 2.11 -13.43 1.01
C ASP A 86 1.94 -12.42 2.16
N VAL A 87 0.80 -11.73 2.22
CA VAL A 87 0.45 -10.76 3.27
C VAL A 87 -0.58 -11.33 4.22
N GLY A 88 -1.73 -11.78 3.71
CA GLY A 88 -2.85 -12.26 4.50
C GLY A 88 -2.51 -13.47 5.38
N MET A 89 -1.65 -14.36 4.88
CA MET A 89 -1.24 -15.58 5.60
C MET A 89 0.09 -15.44 6.33
N SER A 90 0.89 -14.42 6.01
CA SER A 90 2.19 -14.19 6.66
C SER A 90 2.01 -13.47 7.99
N ASN A 91 2.81 -13.85 8.99
CA ASN A 91 2.90 -13.18 10.27
C ASN A 91 4.10 -12.23 10.38
N SER A 92 4.69 -11.83 9.25
CA SER A 92 5.84 -10.92 9.23
C SER A 92 5.45 -9.47 9.49
N LEU A 93 6.40 -8.66 9.97
CA LEU A 93 6.20 -7.24 10.21
C LEU A 93 5.88 -6.48 8.91
N ALA A 94 6.49 -6.90 7.80
CA ALA A 94 6.14 -6.35 6.48
C ALA A 94 4.67 -6.64 6.11
N ALA A 95 4.19 -7.87 6.33
CA ALA A 95 2.80 -8.24 6.05
C ALA A 95 1.82 -7.45 6.93
N LEU A 96 2.12 -7.28 8.23
CA LEU A 96 1.34 -6.45 9.14
C LEU A 96 1.30 -4.98 8.68
N GLY A 97 2.44 -4.46 8.20
CA GLY A 97 2.53 -3.10 7.67
C GLY A 97 1.67 -2.88 6.43
N VAL A 98 1.69 -3.82 5.48
CA VAL A 98 0.84 -3.75 4.27
C VAL A 98 -0.64 -3.86 4.63
N ALA A 99 -1.00 -4.82 5.48
CA ALA A 99 -2.37 -4.96 5.97
C ALA A 99 -2.88 -3.68 6.66
N ALA A 100 -2.05 -3.05 7.51
CA ALA A 100 -2.39 -1.79 8.16
C ALA A 100 -2.53 -0.62 7.18
N HIS A 101 -1.70 -0.56 6.13
CA HIS A 101 -1.81 0.44 5.08
C HIS A 101 -3.17 0.36 4.36
N GLU A 102 -3.59 -0.85 3.98
CA GLU A 102 -4.88 -1.06 3.31
C GLU A 102 -6.09 -0.76 4.22
N VAL A 103 -6.00 -1.13 5.50
CA VAL A 103 -7.01 -0.72 6.49
C VAL A 103 -7.06 0.80 6.61
N GLY A 104 -5.92 1.49 6.51
CA GLY A 104 -5.86 2.95 6.48
C GLY A 104 -6.73 3.55 5.36
N HIS A 105 -6.74 2.96 4.16
CA HIS A 105 -7.65 3.38 3.08
C HIS A 105 -9.12 3.16 3.43
N ALA A 106 -9.45 2.04 4.09
CA ALA A 106 -10.81 1.77 4.55
C ALA A 106 -11.27 2.79 5.60
N ILE A 107 -10.41 3.15 6.56
CA ILE A 107 -10.69 4.17 7.57
C ILE A 107 -10.88 5.54 6.92
N GLN A 108 -9.99 5.95 6.02
CA GLN A 108 -10.11 7.22 5.29
C GLN A 108 -11.41 7.29 4.47
N HIS A 109 -11.82 6.17 3.86
CA HIS A 109 -13.08 6.07 3.15
C HIS A 109 -14.28 6.26 4.11
N ALA A 110 -14.26 5.60 5.27
CA ALA A 110 -15.33 5.70 6.27
C ALA A 110 -15.44 7.10 6.89
N GLU A 111 -14.33 7.77 7.15
CA GLU A 111 -14.29 9.15 7.65
C GLU A 111 -14.69 10.19 6.60
N GLY A 112 -14.91 9.77 5.35
CA GLY A 112 -15.26 10.69 4.26
C GLY A 112 -14.12 11.65 3.90
N TYR A 113 -12.86 11.24 4.09
CA TYR A 113 -11.69 12.08 3.91
C TYR A 113 -11.66 12.71 2.50
N VAL A 114 -11.93 14.02 2.44
CA VAL A 114 -12.24 14.77 1.21
C VAL A 114 -11.09 14.75 0.18
N ALA A 115 -9.86 14.51 0.63
CA ALA A 115 -8.69 14.34 -0.25
C ALA A 115 -8.84 13.19 -1.26
N PHE A 116 -9.58 12.11 -0.91
CA PHE A 116 -9.84 11.00 -1.82
C PHE A 116 -10.86 11.40 -2.93
N ARG A 117 -11.85 12.24 -2.59
CA ARG A 117 -12.85 12.77 -3.55
C ARG A 117 -12.25 13.83 -4.48
N LEU A 118 -11.35 14.67 -3.97
CA LEU A 118 -10.67 15.70 -4.77
C LEU A 118 -9.63 15.11 -5.74
N ARG A 119 -8.93 14.02 -5.36
CA ARG A 119 -7.97 13.34 -6.26
C ARG A 119 -8.65 12.75 -7.50
N GLY A 120 -9.83 12.14 -7.35
CA GLY A 120 -10.60 11.59 -8.48
C GLY A 120 -11.22 12.64 -9.41
N ALA A 121 -11.36 13.90 -8.96
CA ALA A 121 -11.84 15.00 -9.78
C ALA A 121 -10.70 15.75 -10.51
N MET A 122 -9.44 15.60 -10.07
CA MET A 122 -8.28 16.30 -10.63
C MET A 122 -7.43 15.46 -11.59
N VAL A 123 -7.71 14.15 -11.73
CA VAL A 123 -7.05 13.28 -12.71
C VAL A 123 -8.16 12.70 -13.62
N PRO A 124 -8.22 13.05 -14.92
CA PRO A 124 -9.12 12.37 -15.86
C PRO A 124 -8.70 10.91 -16.10
#